data_AF-A0A7K5M1M5-F1
#
_entry.id   AF-A0A7K5M1M5-F1
#
_cell.length_a   1.000
_cell.length_b   1.000
_cell.length_c   1.000
_cell.angle_alpha   90.00
_cell.angle_beta   90.00
_cell.angle_gamma   90.00
#
_symmetry.space_group_name_H-M   'P 1'
#
loop_
_entity.id
_entity.type
_entity.pdbx_description
1 polymer ?
#
loop_
_entity_poly.entity_id
_entity_poly.type
_entity_poly.pdbx_seq_one_letter_code
_entity_poly.pdbx_strand_id
1 'polypeptide(L)'
;AQMRKIKKLFRHKKYKRSDISNDIALLELNEPVQCSPYIQLACVADPTLRVSELQNCWIAGWGLTSEGDEDSSDHLQEAKVQLIDVQLCNSSGWNAGEIHTYNLCAGY
;
A
#
# COMPACT_ATOMS: atom_id res chain seq x y z
N ALA A 1 -14.20 -16.08 -9.33
CA ALA A 1 -13.67 -15.42 -8.11
C ALA A 1 -13.62 -16.42 -6.97
N GLN A 2 -12.62 -16.37 -6.09
CA GLN A 2 -12.61 -17.13 -4.83
C GLN A 2 -12.95 -16.18 -3.68
N MET A 3 -13.95 -16.55 -2.87
CA MET A 3 -14.32 -15.79 -1.68
C MET A 3 -13.83 -16.53 -0.44
N ARG A 4 -13.27 -15.80 0.54
CA ARG A 4 -12.82 -16.32 1.82
C ARG A 4 -13.29 -15.40 2.95
N LYS A 5 -13.56 -15.99 4.11
CA LYS A 5 -13.87 -15.22 5.32
C LYS A 5 -12.57 -14.92 6.06
N ILE A 6 -12.52 -13.77 6.71
CA ILE A 6 -11.43 -13.45 7.64
C ILE A 6 -11.67 -14.27 8.90
N LYS A 7 -10.72 -15.13 9.24
CA LYS A 7 -10.71 -15.87 10.51
C LYS A 7 -10.16 -14.99 11.63
N LYS A 8 -9.11 -14.22 11.36
CA LYS A 8 -8.47 -13.37 12.35
C LYS A 8 -7.77 -12.17 11.73
N LEU A 9 -7.85 -11.02 12.42
CA LEU A 9 -7.13 -9.79 12.11
C LEU A 9 -5.99 -9.61 13.11
N PHE A 10 -4.78 -9.41 12.61
CA PHE A 10 -3.60 -9.09 13.39
C PHE A 10 -3.12 -7.68 13.04
N ARG A 11 -3.59 -6.69 13.80
CA ARG A 11 -3.11 -5.30 13.67
C ARG A 11 -1.72 -5.16 14.30
N HIS A 12 -0.86 -4.35 13.69
CA HIS A 12 0.45 -4.05 14.28
C HIS A 12 0.30 -3.49 15.70
N LYS A 13 1.05 -4.04 16.67
CA LYS A 13 0.92 -3.71 18.10
C LYS A 13 1.20 -2.24 18.42
N LYS A 14 2.01 -1.58 17.60
CA LYS A 14 2.37 -0.16 17.73
C LYS A 14 1.58 0.77 16.81
N TYR A 15 0.51 0.28 16.16
CA TYR A 15 -0.34 1.16 15.37
C TYR A 15 -0.94 2.26 16.25
N LYS A 16 -0.82 3.52 15.82
CA LYS A 16 -1.52 4.64 16.47
C LYS A 16 -2.36 5.38 15.44
N ARG A 17 -3.63 5.56 15.77
CA ARG A 17 -4.58 6.27 14.90
C ARG A 17 -4.29 7.77 14.78
N SER A 18 -3.66 8.37 15.80
CA SER A 18 -3.41 9.82 15.86
C SER A 18 -2.45 10.31 14.78
N ASP A 19 -1.45 9.51 14.45
CA ASP A 19 -0.36 9.87 13.52
C ASP A 19 -0.20 8.82 12.40
N ILE A 20 -1.12 7.85 12.33
CA ILE A 20 -1.14 6.75 11.35
C ILE A 20 0.18 5.94 11.37
N SER A 21 0.88 5.95 12.51
CA SER A 21 2.13 5.20 12.67
C SER A 21 1.90 3.69 12.58
N ASN A 22 2.84 2.98 11.94
CA ASN A 22 2.83 1.53 11.77
C ASN A 22 1.51 0.97 11.17
N ASP A 23 1.01 1.62 10.13
CA ASP A 23 -0.22 1.21 9.43
C ASP A 23 -0.03 -0.05 8.58
N ILE A 24 -0.06 -1.20 9.25
CA ILE A 24 0.02 -2.52 8.63
C ILE A 24 -0.76 -3.54 9.46
N ALA A 25 -1.39 -4.51 8.79
CA ALA A 25 -2.08 -5.63 9.42
C ALA A 25 -1.95 -6.91 8.59
N LEU A 26 -2.07 -8.06 9.25
CA LEU A 26 -2.19 -9.37 8.62
C LEU A 26 -3.61 -9.91 8.78
N LEU A 27 -4.16 -10.47 7.71
CA LEU A 27 -5.44 -11.18 7.70
C LEU A 27 -5.18 -12.67 7.56
N GLU A 28 -5.57 -13.45 8.57
CA GLU A 28 -5.63 -14.91 8.46
C GLU A 28 -6.98 -15.28 7.86
N LEU A 29 -6.95 -15.93 6.70
CA LEU A 29 -8.14 -16.44 6.02
C LEU A 29 -8.61 -17.73 6.69
N ASN A 30 -9.92 -18.02 6.62
CA ASN A 30 -10.49 -19.24 7.18
C ASN A 30 -9.98 -20.51 6.49
N GLU A 31 -9.63 -20.41 5.21
CA GLU A 31 -9.09 -21.50 4.39
C GLU A 31 -8.02 -20.96 3.42
N PRO A 32 -7.03 -21.78 3.03
CA PRO A 32 -6.03 -21.41 2.05
C PRO A 32 -6.62 -20.99 0.70
N VAL A 33 -5.87 -20.18 -0.03
CA VAL A 33 -6.16 -19.81 -1.41
C VAL A 33 -5.26 -20.63 -2.34
N GLN A 34 -5.86 -21.23 -3.36
CA GLN A 34 -5.13 -22.00 -4.36
C GLN A 34 -4.63 -21.07 -5.47
N CYS A 35 -3.34 -21.15 -5.77
CA CYS A 35 -2.74 -20.36 -6.85
C CYS A 35 -3.34 -20.77 -8.21
N SER A 36 -3.49 -19.79 -9.09
CA SER A 36 -4.04 -19.96 -10.44
C SER A 36 -3.52 -18.85 -11.35
N PRO A 37 -3.77 -18.86 -12.66
CA PRO A 37 -3.38 -17.75 -13.53
C PRO A 37 -3.90 -16.37 -13.07
N TYR A 38 -4.97 -16.32 -12.26
CA TYR A 38 -5.57 -15.08 -11.73
C TYR A 38 -5.26 -14.83 -10.25
N ILE A 39 -4.57 -15.75 -9.58
CA ILE A 39 -4.24 -15.64 -8.15
C ILE A 39 -2.80 -16.09 -7.95
N GLN A 40 -1.93 -15.13 -7.64
CA GLN A 40 -0.50 -15.36 -7.39
C GLN A 40 -0.09 -14.64 -6.10
N LEU A 41 0.99 -15.12 -5.49
CA LEU A 41 1.57 -14.48 -4.31
C LEU A 41 2.46 -13.32 -4.75
N ALA A 42 2.35 -12.19 -4.06
CA ALA A 42 3.35 -11.13 -4.16
C ALA A 42 4.60 -11.51 -3.35
N CYS A 43 5.77 -11.09 -3.82
CA CYS A 43 7.01 -11.22 -3.06
C CYS A 43 7.03 -10.18 -1.92
N VAL A 44 7.61 -10.56 -0.79
CA VAL A 44 7.97 -9.61 0.27
C VAL A 44 9.38 -9.10 -0.01
N ALA A 45 9.62 -7.82 0.23
CA ALA A 45 10.93 -7.21 0.02
C ALA A 45 12.00 -7.87 0.90
N ASP A 46 13.18 -8.12 0.32
CA ASP A 46 14.36 -8.52 1.07
C ASP A 46 14.76 -7.37 2.03
N PRO A 47 15.12 -7.64 3.29
CA PRO A 47 15.54 -6.60 4.24
C PRO A 47 16.75 -5.77 3.79
N THR A 48 17.54 -6.27 2.86
CA THR A 48 18.71 -5.59 2.28
C THR A 48 18.36 -4.74 1.05
N LEU A 49 17.12 -4.81 0.56
CA LEU A 49 16.65 -4.05 -0.59
C LEU A 49 16.74 -2.54 -0.29
N ARG A 50 17.45 -1.83 -1.17
CA ARG A 50 17.44 -0.36 -1.17
C ARG A 50 16.28 0.12 -2.01
N VAL A 51 15.20 0.53 -1.33
CA VAL A 51 13.98 1.01 -1.98
C VAL A 51 14.27 2.14 -2.97
N SER A 52 15.23 3.02 -2.68
CA SER A 52 15.66 4.11 -3.57
C SER A 52 16.20 3.66 -4.94
N GLU A 53 16.58 2.39 -5.09
CA GLU A 53 17.07 1.82 -6.35
C GLU A 53 15.92 1.30 -7.24
N LEU A 54 14.67 1.31 -6.76
CA LEU A 54 13.50 0.94 -7.53
C LEU A 54 13.09 2.08 -8.48
N GLN A 55 13.05 1.79 -9.78
CA GLN A 55 12.74 2.80 -10.80
C GLN A 55 11.31 2.70 -11.36
N ASN A 56 10.72 1.50 -11.33
CA ASN A 56 9.39 1.24 -11.88
C ASN A 56 8.50 0.67 -10.78
N CYS A 57 7.70 1.54 -10.18
CA CYS A 57 6.70 1.15 -9.20
C CYS A 57 5.31 1.29 -9.82
N TRP A 58 4.41 0.40 -9.45
CA TRP A 58 3.01 0.45 -9.81
C TRP A 58 2.16 0.37 -8.56
N ILE A 59 1.06 1.11 -8.56
CA ILE A 59 -0.04 0.95 -7.62
C ILE A 59 -1.24 0.44 -8.39
N ALA A 60 -2.07 -0.38 -7.74
CA ALA A 60 -3.30 -0.91 -8.34
C ALA A 60 -4.44 -0.85 -7.32
N GLY A 61 -5.65 -0.59 -7.80
CA GLY A 61 -6.83 -0.49 -6.95
C GLY A 61 -8.11 -0.14 -7.71
N TRP A 62 -9.23 -0.15 -7.00
CA TRP A 62 -10.56 0.17 -7.52
C TRP A 62 -11.06 1.54 -7.03
N GLY A 63 -10.19 2.41 -6.53
CA GLY A 63 -10.59 3.70 -5.95
C GLY A 63 -11.25 4.66 -6.94
N LEU A 64 -11.53 5.88 -6.47
CA LEU A 64 -11.98 6.98 -7.33
C LEU A 64 -10.95 7.26 -8.42
N THR A 65 -11.42 7.47 -9.65
CA THR A 65 -10.55 7.71 -10.81
C THR A 65 -10.26 9.19 -11.06
N SER A 66 -11.15 10.06 -10.59
CA SER A 66 -11.01 11.51 -10.66
C SER A 66 -11.44 12.16 -9.34
N GLU A 67 -10.94 13.36 -9.08
CA GLU A 67 -11.40 14.17 -7.95
C GLU A 67 -12.87 14.56 -8.16
N GLY A 68 -13.69 14.33 -7.13
CA GLY A 68 -15.13 14.63 -7.17
C GLY A 68 -16.00 13.51 -7.73
N ASP A 69 -15.44 12.38 -8.16
CA ASP A 69 -16.22 11.18 -8.45
C ASP A 69 -16.94 10.70 -7.18
N GLU A 70 -18.22 10.35 -7.30
CA GLU A 70 -18.99 9.77 -6.18
C GLU A 70 -18.77 8.26 -6.06
N ASP A 71 -18.52 7.59 -7.19
CA ASP A 71 -18.41 6.14 -7.29
C ASP A 71 -16.99 5.68 -7.63
N SER A 72 -16.62 4.54 -7.04
CA SER A 72 -15.35 3.87 -7.27
C SER A 72 -15.37 3.06 -8.59
N SER A 73 -14.21 2.77 -9.17
CA SER A 73 -14.16 2.02 -10.43
C SER A 73 -14.64 0.56 -10.28
N ASP A 74 -15.49 0.10 -11.20
CA ASP A 74 -15.88 -1.32 -11.31
C ASP A 74 -14.73 -2.21 -11.84
N HIS A 75 -13.74 -1.60 -12.49
CA HIS A 75 -12.60 -2.29 -13.08
C HIS A 75 -11.32 -1.94 -12.32
N LEU A 76 -10.45 -2.94 -12.12
CA LEU A 76 -9.15 -2.72 -11.50
C LEU A 76 -8.35 -1.73 -12.35
N GLN A 77 -7.88 -0.66 -11.74
CA GLN A 77 -6.99 0.32 -12.36
C GLN A 77 -5.55 0.09 -11.87
N GLU A 78 -4.60 0.56 -12.67
CA GLU A 78 -3.19 0.64 -12.29
C GLU A 78 -2.58 1.97 -12.70
N ALA A 79 -1.60 2.44 -11.94
CA ALA A 79 -0.84 3.64 -12.27
C ALA A 79 0.64 3.40 -12.03
N LYS A 80 1.47 3.83 -12.99
CA LYS A 80 2.93 3.88 -12.81
C LYS A 80 3.28 5.11 -11.98
N VAL A 81 4.06 4.92 -10.93
CA VAL A 81 4.51 5.98 -10.01
C VAL A 81 6.03 5.96 -9.86
N GLN A 82 6.60 7.10 -9.48
CA GLN A 82 8.01 7.22 -9.13
C GLN A 82 8.15 7.38 -7.63
N LEU A 83 9.24 6.85 -7.07
CA LEU A 83 9.57 7.11 -5.68
C LEU A 83 9.99 8.56 -5.50
N ILE A 84 9.48 9.17 -4.44
CA ILE A 84 9.79 10.54 -4.04
C ILE A 84 10.68 10.47 -2.81
N ASP A 85 11.76 11.24 -2.81
CA ASP A 85 12.65 11.35 -1.66
C ASP A 85 11.85 11.74 -0.40
N VAL A 86 12.08 11.01 0.70
CA VAL A 86 11.31 11.20 1.93
C VAL A 86 11.54 12.57 2.56
N GLN A 87 12.73 13.18 2.39
CA GLN A 87 13.01 14.52 2.90
C GLN A 87 12.23 15.57 2.10
N LEU A 88 12.15 15.41 0.78
CA LEU A 88 11.31 16.26 -0.05
C LEU A 88 9.82 16.10 0.31
N CYS A 89 9.35 14.86 0.41
CA CYS A 89 7.96 14.56 0.75
C CYS A 89 7.57 15.10 2.14
N ASN A 90 8.49 15.02 3.11
CA ASN A 90 8.26 15.50 4.46
C ASN A 90 8.57 16.99 4.67
N SER A 91 8.86 17.72 3.59
CA SER A 91 9.17 19.15 3.65
C SER A 91 7.98 19.97 4.13
N SER A 92 8.26 21.19 4.62
CA SER A 92 7.25 22.11 5.15
C SER A 92 6.18 22.52 4.13
N GLY A 93 6.50 22.48 2.83
CA GLY A 93 5.57 22.83 1.76
C GLY A 93 4.63 21.70 1.35
N TRP A 94 4.85 20.48 1.87
CA TRP A 94 4.12 19.27 1.49
C TRP A 94 3.42 18.70 2.71
N ASN A 95 4.06 17.76 3.42
CA ASN A 95 3.47 17.08 4.57
C ASN A 95 3.87 17.65 5.93
N ALA A 96 4.66 18.74 5.96
CA ALA A 96 4.95 19.52 7.16
C ALA A 96 5.51 18.72 8.37
N GLY A 97 6.29 17.67 8.12
CA GLY A 97 6.89 16.85 9.17
C GLY A 97 6.07 15.63 9.60
N GLU A 98 4.87 15.42 9.06
CA GLU A 98 3.95 14.33 9.44
C GLU A 98 4.35 12.95 8.88
N ILE A 99 5.28 12.88 7.92
CA ILE A 99 5.75 11.61 7.35
C ILE A 99 6.81 10.98 8.26
N HIS A 100 6.57 9.74 8.69
CA HIS A 100 7.52 9.00 9.53
C HIS A 100 8.66 8.40 8.70
N THR A 101 9.77 8.07 9.35
CA THR A 101 10.97 7.48 8.72
C THR A 101 10.76 6.08 8.14
N TYR A 102 9.70 5.39 8.53
CA TYR A 102 9.29 4.09 8.00
C TYR A 102 8.17 4.21 6.94
N ASN A 103 7.81 5.43 6.53
CA ASN A 103 6.97 5.65 5.37
C ASN A 103 7.81 5.85 4.10
N LEU A 104 7.15 5.71 2.96
CA LEU A 104 7.68 5.99 1.63
C LEU A 104 6.67 6.84 0.88
N CYS A 105 7.16 7.71 0.00
CA CYS A 105 6.31 8.52 -0.86
C CYS A 105 6.49 8.12 -2.33
N ALA A 106 5.39 8.12 -3.08
CA ALA A 106 5.41 7.85 -4.50
C ALA A 106 4.35 8.67 -5.23
N GLY A 107 4.67 9.14 -6.43
CA GLY A 107 3.80 10.03 -7.21
C GLY A 107 4.50 10.52 -8.47
N TYR A 108 4.09 11.72 -8.92
CA TYR A 108 4.69 12.45 -10.05
C TYR A 108 4.84 13.93 -9.67
#